data_AF-A0A7Y6UBY3-F1
#
_entry.id   AF-A0A7Y6UBY3-F1
#
_cell.length_a   1.000
_cell.length_b   1.000
_cell.length_c   1.000
_cell.angle_alpha   90.00
_cell.angle_beta   90.00
_cell.angle_gamma   90.00
#
_symmetry.space_group_name_H-M   'P 1'
#
loop_
_entity.id
_entity.type
_entity.pdbx_description
1 polymer ?
#
loop_
_entity_poly.entity_id
_entity_poly.type
_entity_poly.pdbx_seq_one_letter_code
_entity_poly.pdbx_strand_id
1 'polypeptide(L)'
;RGICKMDERNNLTEVVETKNIVKTANGAEADGVAIDTDSLVSMNMWGLTPEFLTTLEEGFKEFFEKEVPGNPLKAEYLIPIFIGELLEQGKMSVKVLKTNDTWYGMTYHEDVAAVKDSFKQMLE
;
A
#
# COMPACT_ATOMS: atom_id res chain seq x y z
N ARG A 1 -3.07 -3.24 -3.27
CA ARG A 1 -1.79 -3.34 -2.51
C ARG A 1 -0.83 -2.35 -3.15
N GLY A 2 -0.05 -1.62 -2.36
CA GLY A 2 0.95 -0.69 -2.89
C GLY A 2 2.24 -1.43 -3.25
N ILE A 3 2.57 -1.57 -4.53
CA ILE A 3 3.87 -2.11 -4.95
C ILE A 3 4.93 -1.03 -4.73
N CYS A 4 5.99 -1.36 -4.00
CA CYS A 4 7.01 -0.42 -3.56
C CYS A 4 8.34 -0.66 -4.25
N LYS A 5 9.03 0.43 -4.62
CA LYS A 5 10.46 0.42 -4.97
C LYS A 5 11.25 1.23 -3.95
N MET A 6 12.49 0.82 -3.73
CA MET A 6 13.38 1.50 -2.80
C MET A 6 14.79 1.63 -3.36
N ASP A 7 15.52 2.61 -2.85
CA ASP A 7 16.94 2.79 -3.14
C ASP A 7 17.84 1.85 -2.29
N GLU A 8 19.14 1.88 -2.54
CA GLU A 8 20.15 1.10 -1.79
C GLU A 8 20.23 1.46 -0.30
N ARG A 9 19.65 2.58 0.12
CA ARG A 9 19.61 3.06 1.51
C ARG A 9 18.28 2.72 2.20
N ASN A 10 17.43 1.92 1.55
CA ASN A 10 16.08 1.56 1.96
C ASN A 10 15.11 2.75 2.04
N ASN A 11 15.31 3.81 1.27
CA ASN A 11 14.31 4.86 1.13
C ASN A 11 13.29 4.46 0.06
N LEU A 12 12.01 4.67 0.35
CA LEU A 12 10.92 4.45 -0.59
C LEU A 12 11.05 5.48 -1.73
N THR A 13 11.24 5.00 -2.95
CA THR A 13 11.35 5.84 -4.14
C THR A 13 10.04 5.91 -4.91
N GLU A 14 9.22 4.87 -4.83
CA GLU A 14 7.97 4.75 -5.58
C GLU A 14 7.00 3.85 -4.83
N VAL A 15 5.72 4.21 -4.82
CA VAL A 15 4.62 3.36 -4.36
C VAL A 15 3.46 3.45 -5.34
N VAL A 16 3.07 2.32 -5.92
CA VAL A 16 2.00 2.24 -6.91
C VAL A 16 0.87 1.38 -6.37
N GLU A 17 -0.28 1.99 -6.09
CA GLU A 17 -1.45 1.26 -5.62
C GLU A 17 -2.01 0.40 -6.75
N THR A 18 -1.83 -0.92 -6.61
CA THR A 18 -2.21 -1.91 -7.61
C THR A 18 -3.40 -2.72 -7.12
N LYS A 19 -4.50 -2.66 -7.87
CA LYS A 19 -5.75 -3.40 -7.60
C LYS A 19 -5.74 -4.74 -8.35
N ASN A 20 -6.65 -5.64 -8.01
CA ASN A 20 -6.87 -6.93 -8.70
C ASN A 20 -5.64 -7.84 -8.87
N ILE A 21 -4.74 -7.86 -7.88
CA ILE A 21 -3.60 -8.78 -7.91
C ILE A 21 -4.12 -10.21 -7.73
N VAL A 22 -3.86 -11.06 -8.72
CA VAL A 22 -4.23 -12.48 -8.72
C VAL A 22 -3.00 -13.36 -8.83
N LYS A 23 -3.07 -14.53 -8.20
CA LYS A 23 -2.03 -15.57 -8.33
C LYS A 23 -2.30 -16.39 -9.58
N THR A 24 -1.29 -16.54 -10.42
CA THR A 24 -1.34 -17.34 -11.66
C THR A 24 -0.43 -18.57 -11.55
N ALA A 25 -0.45 -19.45 -12.56
CA ALA A 25 0.44 -20.61 -12.61
C ALA A 25 1.93 -20.23 -12.67
N ASN A 26 2.24 -19.02 -13.19
CA ASN A 26 3.61 -18.56 -13.43
C ASN A 26 4.07 -17.47 -12.45
N GLY A 27 3.25 -17.08 -11.47
CA GLY A 27 3.58 -16.00 -10.54
C GLY A 27 2.35 -15.22 -10.07
N ALA A 28 2.43 -13.89 -10.12
CA ALA A 28 1.33 -12.97 -9.84
C ALA A 28 1.11 -12.04 -11.03
N GLU A 29 -0.12 -11.57 -11.23
CA GLU A 29 -0.44 -10.53 -12.20
C GLU A 29 -1.51 -9.58 -11.65
N ALA A 30 -1.58 -8.36 -12.20
CA ALA A 30 -2.69 -7.45 -12.03
C ALA A 30 -3.11 -6.90 -13.39
N ASP A 31 -4.39 -7.01 -13.72
CA ASP A 31 -4.97 -6.52 -14.98
C ASP A 31 -4.18 -6.96 -16.23
N GLY A 32 -3.62 -8.18 -16.21
CA GLY A 32 -2.83 -8.77 -17.30
C GLY A 32 -1.35 -8.36 -17.34
N VAL A 33 -0.88 -7.57 -16.37
CA VAL A 33 0.53 -7.21 -16.19
C VAL A 33 1.15 -8.12 -15.15
N ALA A 34 2.23 -8.82 -15.52
CA ALA A 34 2.98 -9.67 -14.60
C ALA A 34 3.60 -8.85 -13.47
N ILE A 35 3.47 -9.33 -12.25
CA ILE A 35 4.06 -8.77 -11.03
C ILE A 35 5.16 -9.72 -10.56
N ASP A 36 6.34 -9.18 -10.32
CA ASP A 36 7.43 -9.91 -9.70
C ASP A 36 7.03 -10.29 -8.26
N THR A 37 7.05 -11.58 -7.97
CA THR A 37 6.67 -12.14 -6.66
C THR A 37 7.60 -11.73 -5.53
N ASP A 38 8.81 -11.29 -5.84
CA ASP A 38 9.79 -10.78 -4.88
C ASP A 38 9.66 -9.25 -4.69
N SER A 39 8.71 -8.61 -5.36
CA SER A 39 8.42 -7.19 -5.18
C SER A 39 7.97 -6.89 -3.75
N LEU A 40 8.51 -5.80 -3.21
CA LEU A 40 8.06 -5.28 -1.93
C LEU A 40 6.65 -4.71 -2.08
N VAL A 41 5.79 -5.02 -1.12
CA VAL A 41 4.44 -4.48 -1.06
C VAL A 41 4.20 -3.78 0.27
N SER A 42 3.59 -2.61 0.23
CA SER A 42 3.01 -1.97 1.40
C SER A 42 1.71 -2.68 1.76
N MET A 43 1.65 -3.16 3.00
CA MET A 43 0.45 -3.71 3.63
C MET A 43 -0.35 -2.62 4.35
N ASN A 44 -0.16 -1.36 3.95
CA ASN A 44 -0.78 -0.17 4.54
C ASN A 44 -0.39 0.08 6.01
N MET A 45 0.85 -0.25 6.38
CA MET A 45 1.42 0.04 7.69
C MET A 45 2.45 1.16 7.55
N TRP A 46 2.16 2.32 8.14
CA TRP A 46 2.98 3.53 8.03
C TRP A 46 3.34 4.06 9.41
N GLY A 47 4.63 4.31 9.63
CA GLY A 47 5.13 5.06 10.77
C GLY A 47 5.36 6.51 10.35
N LEU A 48 4.56 7.44 10.87
CA LEU A 48 4.54 8.84 10.45
C LEU A 48 4.71 9.74 11.68
N THR A 49 5.33 10.89 11.49
CA THR A 49 5.48 11.89 12.56
C THR A 49 4.21 12.75 12.67
N PRO A 50 3.93 13.37 13.84
CA PRO A 50 2.72 14.19 14.02
C PRO A 50 2.59 15.33 13.02
N GLU A 51 3.69 15.91 12.55
CA GLU A 51 3.71 16.99 11.55
C GLU A 51 3.06 16.57 10.23
N PHE A 52 3.09 15.28 9.90
CA PHE A 52 2.44 14.76 8.70
C PHE A 52 0.91 14.95 8.74
N LEU A 53 0.29 15.02 9.91
CA LEU A 53 -1.15 15.26 10.01
C LEU A 53 -1.55 16.63 9.45
N THR A 54 -0.71 17.65 9.63
CA THR A 54 -0.93 18.98 9.04
C THR A 54 -0.84 18.92 7.53
N THR A 55 0.19 18.25 6.99
CA THR A 55 0.34 18.04 5.54
C THR A 55 -0.84 17.25 4.96
N LEU A 56 -1.30 16.23 5.68
CA LEU A 56 -2.45 15.42 5.28
C LEU A 56 -3.74 16.25 5.25
N GLU A 57 -3.97 17.11 6.24
CA GLU A 57 -5.14 17.99 6.29
C GLU A 57 -5.15 19.01 5.13
N GLU A 58 -4.00 19.59 4.80
CA GLU A 58 -3.85 20.51 3.67
C GLU A 58 -4.14 19.80 2.34
N GLY A 59 -3.51 18.64 2.12
CA GLY A 59 -3.77 17.82 0.92
C GLY A 59 -5.21 17.36 0.82
N PHE A 60 -5.87 17.08 1.95
CA PHE A 60 -7.27 16.67 1.98
C PHE A 60 -8.21 17.81 1.58
N LYS A 61 -7.92 19.05 1.97
CA LYS A 61 -8.68 20.23 1.51
C LYS A 61 -8.55 20.40 0.00
N GLU A 62 -7.33 20.29 -0.53
CA GLU A 62 -7.12 20.39 -1.97
C GLU A 62 -7.84 19.27 -2.75
N PHE A 63 -7.82 18.04 -2.23
CA PHE A 63 -8.55 16.92 -2.80
C PHE A 63 -10.05 17.19 -2.89
N PHE A 64 -10.64 17.77 -1.83
CA PHE A 64 -12.06 18.14 -1.83
C PHE A 64 -12.41 19.22 -2.85
N GLU A 65 -11.51 20.17 -3.08
CA GLU A 65 -11.73 21.26 -4.02
C GLU A 65 -11.56 20.82 -5.47
N LYS A 66 -10.60 19.90 -5.74
CA LYS A 66 -10.18 19.55 -7.09
C LYS A 66 -10.75 18.23 -7.60
N GLU A 67 -10.69 17.18 -6.80
CA GLU A 67 -10.99 15.81 -7.23
C GLU A 67 -12.45 15.42 -6.97
N VAL A 68 -12.97 15.75 -5.78
CA VAL A 68 -14.35 15.41 -5.38
C VAL A 68 -15.42 15.93 -6.35
N PRO A 69 -15.33 17.15 -6.92
CA PRO A 69 -16.34 17.63 -7.87
C PRO A 69 -16.41 16.81 -9.17
N GLY A 70 -15.32 16.14 -9.57
CA GLY A 70 -15.28 15.31 -10.77
C GLY A 70 -16.08 14.02 -10.65
N ASN A 71 -16.00 13.34 -9.49
CA ASN A 71 -16.76 12.12 -9.22
C ASN A 71 -16.92 11.87 -7.71
N PRO A 72 -17.84 12.57 -7.03
CA PRO A 72 -17.91 12.55 -5.57
C PRO A 72 -18.29 11.18 -5.00
N LEU A 73 -18.95 10.32 -5.80
CA LEU A 73 -19.36 8.98 -5.38
C LEU A 73 -18.23 7.94 -5.42
N LYS A 74 -17.13 8.24 -6.11
CA LYS A 74 -15.98 7.33 -6.27
C LYS A 74 -14.65 7.95 -5.86
N ALA A 75 -14.64 9.21 -5.42
CA ALA A 75 -13.43 9.89 -4.99
C ALA A 75 -12.90 9.24 -3.71
N GLU A 76 -11.69 8.72 -3.75
CA GLU A 76 -11.00 8.09 -2.62
C GLU A 76 -9.69 8.84 -2.33
N TYR A 77 -9.51 9.33 -1.10
CA TYR A 77 -8.26 9.94 -0.66
C TYR A 77 -7.37 8.88 -0.02
N LEU A 78 -6.46 8.31 -0.81
CA LEU A 78 -5.61 7.19 -0.39
C LEU A 78 -4.25 7.70 0.08
N ILE A 79 -3.92 7.41 1.34
CA ILE A 79 -2.62 7.68 1.96
C ILE A 79 -1.43 7.24 1.08
N PRO A 80 -1.38 6.01 0.51
CA PRO A 80 -0.24 5.61 -0.31
C PRO A 80 -0.06 6.48 -1.56
N ILE A 81 -1.16 6.92 -2.19
CA ILE A 81 -1.09 7.81 -3.37
C ILE A 81 -0.53 9.17 -2.94
N PHE A 82 -1.08 9.75 -1.89
CA PHE A 82 -0.64 11.05 -1.38
C PHE A 82 0.83 11.04 -0.94
N ILE A 83 1.28 10.00 -0.25
CA ILE A 83 2.69 9.82 0.10
C ILE A 83 3.54 9.70 -1.18
N GLY A 84 3.09 8.94 -2.17
CA GLY A 84 3.75 8.84 -3.48
C GLY A 84 3.96 10.19 -4.14
N GLU A 85 2.92 11.04 -4.19
CA GLU A 85 3.00 12.40 -4.73
C GLU A 85 4.01 13.27 -3.97
N LEU A 86 4.03 13.20 -2.64
CA LEU A 86 4.97 13.96 -1.82
C LEU A 86 6.42 13.48 -2.00
N LEU A 87 6.63 12.19 -2.24
CA LEU A 87 7.93 11.61 -2.56
C LEU A 87 8.42 12.11 -3.92
N GLU A 88 7.58 12.09 -4.95
CA GLU A 88 7.91 12.60 -6.29
C GLU A 88 8.23 14.10 -6.28
N GLN A 89 7.54 14.87 -5.43
CA GLN A 89 7.80 16.30 -5.24
C GLN A 89 9.05 16.59 -4.38
N GLY A 90 9.69 15.56 -3.81
CA GLY A 90 10.83 15.71 -2.90
C GLY A 90 10.49 16.40 -1.57
N LYS A 91 9.21 16.42 -1.19
CA LYS A 91 8.71 17.07 0.04
C LYS A 91 8.77 16.15 1.26
N MET A 92 8.94 14.85 1.05
CA MET A 92 9.03 13.86 2.11
C MET A 92 10.04 12.77 1.73
N SER A 93 10.59 12.12 2.75
CA SER A 93 11.34 10.88 2.63
C SER A 93 10.71 9.82 3.53
N VAL A 94 10.47 8.63 3.01
CA VAL A 94 9.98 7.49 3.79
C VAL A 94 11.00 6.37 3.78
N LYS A 95 11.25 5.74 4.93
CA LYS A 95 12.15 4.60 5.04
C LYS A 95 11.35 3.30 5.04
N VAL A 96 11.74 2.37 4.18
CA VAL A 96 11.17 1.03 4.11
C VAL A 96 11.82 0.16 5.17
N LEU A 97 11.01 -0.35 6.09
CA LEU A 97 11.42 -1.33 7.09
C LEU A 97 10.93 -2.71 6.65
N LYS A 98 11.84 -3.53 6.15
CA LYS A 98 11.53 -4.91 5.76
C LYS A 98 11.30 -5.77 7.00
N THR A 99 10.28 -6.60 6.97
CA THR A 99 10.10 -7.72 7.90
C THR A 99 10.18 -9.04 7.15
N ASN A 100 10.66 -10.08 7.81
CA ASN A 100 10.60 -11.46 7.33
C ASN A 100 9.30 -12.16 7.77
N ASP A 101 8.43 -11.46 8.50
CA ASP A 101 7.16 -12.00 8.96
C ASP A 101 6.17 -12.19 7.81
N THR A 102 5.38 -13.24 7.92
CA THR A 102 4.30 -13.51 6.98
C THR A 102 3.08 -12.68 7.35
N TRP A 103 2.61 -11.86 6.41
CA TRP A 103 1.33 -11.17 6.55
C TRP A 103 0.18 -12.13 6.24
N TYR A 104 -0.78 -12.22 7.15
CA TYR A 104 -2.05 -12.90 6.96
C TYR A 104 -3.16 -11.86 6.97
N GLY A 105 -3.98 -11.84 5.92
CA GLY A 105 -5.17 -11.02 5.90
C GLY A 105 -6.30 -11.75 5.20
N MET A 106 -7.50 -11.50 5.70
CA MET A 106 -8.72 -12.08 5.19
C MET A 106 -9.31 -11.10 4.18
N THR A 107 -9.18 -11.42 2.90
CA THR A 107 -9.75 -10.60 1.81
C THR A 107 -11.09 -11.16 1.37
N TYR A 108 -11.24 -12.49 1.43
CA TYR A 108 -12.46 -13.22 1.10
C TYR A 108 -12.93 -14.08 2.27
N HIS A 109 -14.19 -14.51 2.25
CA HIS A 109 -14.76 -15.34 3.31
C HIS A 109 -14.07 -16.71 3.37
N GLU A 110 -13.62 -17.21 2.22
CA GLU A 110 -12.91 -18.47 2.06
C GLU A 110 -11.54 -18.47 2.75
N ASP A 111 -10.93 -17.30 2.95
CA ASP A 111 -9.64 -17.16 3.63
C ASP A 111 -9.72 -17.49 5.14
N VAL A 112 -10.94 -17.54 5.72
CA VAL A 112 -11.16 -17.77 7.17
C VAL A 112 -10.51 -19.05 7.66
N ALA A 113 -10.63 -20.15 6.90
CA ALA A 113 -10.09 -21.44 7.31
C ALA A 113 -8.56 -21.42 7.38
N ALA A 114 -7.91 -20.92 6.32
CA ALA A 114 -6.46 -20.82 6.24
C ALA A 114 -5.89 -19.87 7.31
N VAL A 115 -6.56 -18.75 7.59
CA VAL A 115 -6.16 -17.81 8.65
C VAL A 115 -6.26 -18.47 10.03
N LYS A 116 -7.35 -19.19 10.33
CA LYS A 116 -7.51 -19.89 11.62
C LYS A 116 -6.44 -20.95 11.84
N ASP A 117 -6.13 -21.75 10.82
CA ASP A 117 -5.09 -22.77 10.92
C ASP A 117 -3.71 -22.15 11.16
N SER A 118 -3.41 -21.03 10.49
CA SER A 118 -2.17 -20.29 10.69
C SER A 118 -2.04 -19.76 12.12
N PHE A 119 -3.11 -19.18 12.69
CA PHE A 119 -3.12 -18.74 14.10
C PHE A 119 -2.93 -19.90 15.08
N LYS A 120 -3.51 -21.07 14.80
CA LYS A 120 -3.36 -22.24 15.68
C LYS A 120 -1.90 -22.71 15.73
N GLN A 121 -1.22 -22.76 14.59
CA GLN A 121 0.20 -23.13 14.52
C GLN A 121 1.13 -22.15 15.24
N MET A 122 0.76 -20.88 15.36
CA MET A 122 1.56 -19.88 16.08
C MET A 122 1.42 -19.95 17.61
N LEU A 123 0.35 -20.57 18.11
CA LEU A 123 0.06 -20.68 19.54
C LEU A 123 0.57 -22.01 20.15
N GLU A 124 0.94 -22.98 19.31
CA GLU A 124 1.61 -24.23 19.69
C GLU A 124 3.13 -24.05 19.71
#